data_AF-A0A1G0J584-F1
#
_entry.id   AF-A0A1G0J584-F1
#
_cell.length_a   1.000
_cell.length_b   1.000
_cell.length_c   1.000
_cell.angle_alpha   90.00
_cell.angle_beta   90.00
_cell.angle_gamma   90.00
#
_symmetry.space_group_name_H-M   'P 1'
#
loop_
_entity.id
_entity.type
_entity.pdbx_description
1 polymer ?
#
loop_
_entity_poly.entity_id
_entity_poly.type
_entity_poly.pdbx_seq_one_letter_code
_entity_poly.pdbx_strand_id
1 'polypeptide(L)'
;MFIELTSFALGFALALGLILPLGQQNMFVLTYGTRSGKFSSTIPVFVTASFCDTLLILLSAFGLSLLFMKTYWLAQTIRFVGVLFLLYIGIQNWRENFGQAHVEKRHYSIKKRIFMTASMSILNPHAIVDTMAIIGANYLAIPSVGRKYFIFACVFVSWAWFLCLSILGIHLSKFKLVLKYQGKISAVIMWLCAMYLGYQLVR
;
A
#
# COMPACT_ATOMS: atom_id res chain seq x y z
N MET A 1 2.95 15.70 -28.60
CA MET A 1 1.67 15.92 -27.88
C MET A 1 0.77 14.69 -27.78
N PHE A 2 0.29 14.09 -28.90
CA PHE A 2 -0.68 12.96 -28.82
C PHE A 2 -0.15 11.72 -28.07
N ILE A 3 1.12 11.33 -28.33
CA ILE A 3 1.78 10.21 -27.65
C ILE A 3 1.94 10.47 -26.14
N GLU A 4 2.19 11.73 -25.76
CA GLU A 4 2.42 12.13 -24.37
C GLU A 4 1.12 12.03 -23.57
N LEU A 5 0.03 12.56 -24.13
CA LEU A 5 -1.30 12.53 -23.52
C LEU A 5 -1.83 11.10 -23.37
N THR A 6 -1.69 10.28 -24.41
CA THR A 6 -2.11 8.87 -24.39
C THR A 6 -1.29 8.05 -23.39
N SER A 7 0.02 8.27 -23.32
CA SER A 7 0.89 7.61 -22.34
C SER A 7 0.56 8.02 -20.90
N PHE A 8 0.27 9.30 -20.67
CA PHE A 8 -0.19 9.80 -19.37
C PHE A 8 -1.52 9.15 -18.97
N ALA A 9 -2.52 9.18 -19.85
CA ALA A 9 -3.84 8.62 -19.60
C ALA A 9 -3.78 7.10 -19.32
N LEU A 10 -2.96 6.37 -20.07
CA LEU A 10 -2.73 4.94 -19.84
C LEU A 10 -2.09 4.69 -18.47
N GLY A 11 -1.01 5.40 -18.14
CA GLY A 11 -0.34 5.28 -16.85
C GLY A 11 -1.26 5.61 -15.68
N PHE A 12 -2.07 6.65 -15.83
CA PHE A 12 -3.08 7.05 -14.85
C PHE A 12 -4.13 5.94 -14.63
N ALA A 13 -4.70 5.40 -15.71
CA ALA A 13 -5.71 4.35 -15.64
C ALA A 13 -5.17 3.05 -15.02
N LEU A 14 -3.96 2.62 -15.43
CA LEU A 14 -3.35 1.41 -14.90
C LEU A 14 -2.97 1.56 -13.43
N ALA A 15 -2.36 2.68 -13.04
CA ALA A 15 -2.00 2.92 -11.65
C ALA A 15 -3.25 3.00 -10.76
N LEU A 16 -4.33 3.64 -11.22
CA LEU A 16 -5.60 3.64 -10.50
C LEU A 16 -6.17 2.24 -10.35
N GLY A 17 -6.23 1.46 -11.42
CA GLY A 17 -6.75 0.09 -11.39
C GLY A 17 -5.99 -0.82 -10.44
N LEU A 18 -4.67 -0.62 -10.30
CA LEU A 18 -3.81 -1.37 -9.38
C LEU A 18 -3.97 -0.94 -7.92
N ILE A 19 -4.15 0.36 -7.66
CA ILE A 19 -4.12 0.90 -6.29
C ILE A 19 -5.50 0.95 -5.63
N LEU A 20 -6.58 0.97 -6.41
CA LEU A 20 -7.97 1.01 -5.94
C LEU A 20 -8.37 -0.18 -5.05
N PRO A 21 -7.99 -1.44 -5.37
CA PRO A 21 -8.28 -2.58 -4.50
C PRO A 21 -7.74 -2.35 -3.08
N LEU A 22 -8.63 -2.36 -2.08
CA LEU A 22 -8.26 -2.12 -0.70
C LEU A 22 -7.49 -3.31 -0.11
N GLY A 23 -6.16 -3.26 -0.19
CA GLY A 23 -5.26 -4.23 0.45
C GLY A 23 -4.77 -3.80 1.84
N GLN A 24 -3.79 -4.55 2.36
CA GLN A 24 -3.20 -4.35 3.68
C GLN A 24 -2.57 -2.95 3.88
N GLN A 25 -1.86 -2.43 2.87
CA GLN A 25 -1.21 -1.11 2.92
C GLN A 25 -2.25 0.02 2.93
N ASN A 26 -3.22 -0.02 2.03
CA ASN A 26 -4.32 0.94 1.97
C ASN A 26 -5.09 0.99 3.30
N MET A 27 -5.41 -0.19 3.83
CA MET A 27 -6.14 -0.30 5.09
C MET A 27 -5.32 0.19 6.29
N PHE A 28 -4.00 -0.03 6.30
CA PHE A 28 -3.11 0.51 7.32
C PHE A 28 -3.08 2.04 7.30
N VAL A 29 -2.91 2.67 6.13
CA VAL A 29 -2.91 4.13 5.98
C VAL A 29 -4.24 4.73 6.45
N LEU A 30 -5.37 4.14 6.03
CA LEU A 30 -6.71 4.57 6.42
C LEU A 30 -6.93 4.46 7.94
N THR A 31 -6.61 3.30 8.52
CA THR A 31 -6.73 3.03 9.96
C THR A 31 -5.87 3.99 10.78
N TYR A 32 -4.66 4.29 10.29
CA TYR A 32 -3.78 5.26 10.94
C TYR A 32 -4.36 6.69 10.88
N GLY A 33 -4.92 7.10 9.75
CA GLY A 33 -5.65 8.37 9.62
C GLY A 33 -6.77 8.48 10.65
N THR A 34 -7.61 7.44 10.75
CA THR A 34 -8.71 7.34 11.72
C THR A 34 -8.23 7.38 13.17
N ARG A 35 -7.11 6.74 13.47
CA ARG A 35 -6.52 6.73 14.82
C ARG A 35 -5.93 8.07 15.22
N SER A 36 -5.22 8.73 14.31
CA SER A 36 -4.44 9.94 14.63
C SER A 36 -5.31 11.19 14.71
N GLY A 37 -6.36 11.29 13.88
CA GLY A 37 -7.26 12.44 13.82
C GLY A 37 -6.60 13.77 13.45
N LYS A 38 -5.32 13.77 13.05
CA LYS A 38 -4.54 14.97 12.74
C LYS A 38 -3.68 14.74 11.50
N PHE A 39 -3.77 15.65 10.53
CA PHE A 39 -3.03 15.57 9.27
C PHE A 39 -1.51 15.46 9.48
N SER A 40 -0.93 16.32 10.34
CA SER A 40 0.51 16.32 10.64
C SER A 40 1.04 14.95 11.10
N SER A 41 0.22 14.15 11.81
CA SER A 41 0.63 12.82 12.26
C SER A 41 0.62 11.77 11.16
N THR A 42 -0.18 11.95 10.10
CA THR A 42 -0.29 11.04 8.95
C THR A 42 0.82 11.23 7.92
N ILE A 43 1.52 12.37 7.94
CA ILE A 43 2.57 12.71 6.96
C ILE A 43 3.61 11.58 6.80
N PRO A 44 4.22 11.06 7.88
CA PRO A 44 5.21 9.99 7.73
C PRO A 44 4.63 8.73 7.12
N VAL A 45 3.35 8.45 7.32
CA VAL A 45 2.70 7.23 6.84
C VAL A 45 2.42 7.33 5.34
N PHE A 46 1.71 8.37 4.88
CA PHE A 46 1.42 8.47 3.45
C PHE A 46 2.68 8.72 2.62
N VAL A 47 3.63 9.53 3.10
CA VAL A 47 4.89 9.76 2.39
C VAL A 47 5.68 8.46 2.26
N THR A 48 5.77 7.67 3.33
CA THR A 48 6.46 6.36 3.26
C THR A 48 5.75 5.43 2.29
N ALA A 49 4.42 5.36 2.34
CA ALA A 49 3.63 4.52 1.43
C ALA A 49 3.86 4.91 -0.04
N SER A 50 3.72 6.19 -0.36
CA SER A 50 3.93 6.72 -1.70
C SER A 50 5.37 6.55 -2.17
N PHE A 51 6.35 6.68 -1.27
CA PHE A 51 7.76 6.50 -1.60
C PHE A 51 8.08 5.04 -1.91
N CYS A 52 7.60 4.09 -1.09
CA CYS A 52 7.75 2.66 -1.37
C CYS A 52 7.12 2.30 -2.72
N ASP A 53 5.94 2.82 -3.02
CA ASP A 53 5.24 2.55 -4.28
C ASP A 53 5.93 3.21 -5.48
N THR A 54 6.48 4.41 -5.29
CA THR A 54 7.33 5.07 -6.30
C THR A 54 8.57 4.22 -6.63
N LEU A 55 9.26 3.70 -5.61
CA LEU A 55 10.38 2.79 -5.82
C LEU A 55 9.94 1.55 -6.59
N LEU A 56 8.81 0.95 -6.23
CA LEU A 56 8.29 -0.22 -6.92
C LEU A 56 7.94 0.05 -8.39
N ILE A 57 7.31 1.18 -8.69
CA ILE A 57 7.01 1.65 -10.06
C ILE A 57 8.30 1.82 -10.87
N LEU A 58 9.33 2.45 -10.28
CA LEU A 58 10.62 2.63 -10.96
C LEU A 58 11.33 1.30 -11.19
N LEU A 59 11.39 0.44 -10.18
CA LEU A 59 11.98 -0.90 -10.28
C LEU A 59 11.29 -1.75 -11.36
N SER A 60 9.97 -1.65 -11.43
CA SER A 60 9.14 -2.27 -12.47
C SER A 60 9.51 -1.75 -13.87
N ALA A 61 9.59 -0.43 -14.05
CA ALA A 61 9.90 0.20 -15.33
C ALA A 61 11.31 -0.10 -15.85
N PHE A 62 12.30 -0.16 -14.95
CA PHE A 62 13.69 -0.45 -15.30
C PHE A 62 14.03 -1.94 -15.39
N GLY A 63 13.03 -2.83 -15.33
CA GLY A 63 13.21 -4.26 -15.63
C GLY A 63 13.79 -5.09 -14.49
N LEU A 64 13.85 -4.55 -13.26
CA LEU A 64 14.21 -5.35 -12.08
C LEU A 64 13.14 -6.41 -11.75
N SER A 65 11.96 -6.32 -12.39
CA SER A 65 10.88 -7.30 -12.35
C SER A 65 11.30 -8.71 -12.74
N LEU A 66 12.21 -8.85 -13.71
CA LEU A 66 12.70 -10.15 -14.19
C LEU A 66 13.53 -10.91 -13.15
N LEU A 67 14.24 -10.19 -12.26
CA LEU A 67 15.04 -10.81 -11.21
C LEU A 67 14.17 -11.35 -10.07
N PHE A 68 13.09 -10.65 -9.73
CA PHE A 68 12.15 -11.09 -8.70
C PHE A 68 11.37 -12.33 -9.16
N MET A 69 10.90 -12.36 -10.41
CA MET A 69 10.17 -13.51 -10.97
C MET A 69 11.00 -14.79 -11.06
N LYS A 70 12.33 -14.66 -11.24
CA LYS A 70 13.24 -15.81 -11.34
C LYS A 70 13.67 -16.38 -9.99
N THR A 71 13.46 -15.65 -8.89
CA THR A 71 13.99 -16.04 -7.57
C THR A 71 12.89 -16.61 -6.69
N TYR A 72 12.57 -17.89 -6.87
CA TYR A 72 11.53 -18.61 -6.14
C TYR A 72 11.65 -18.45 -4.61
N TRP A 73 12.87 -18.63 -4.07
CA TRP A 73 13.12 -18.54 -2.63
C TRP A 73 12.84 -17.15 -2.03
N LEU A 74 13.06 -16.08 -2.79
CA LEU A 74 12.83 -14.70 -2.33
C LEU A 74 11.33 -14.45 -2.14
N ALA A 75 10.52 -14.82 -3.15
CA ALA A 75 9.08 -14.69 -3.08
C ALA A 75 8.48 -15.52 -1.93
N GLN A 76 8.93 -16.76 -1.74
CA GLN A 76 8.45 -17.61 -0.66
C GLN A 76 8.83 -17.07 0.73
N THR A 77 10.05 -16.56 0.89
CA THR A 77 10.49 -15.95 2.15
C THR A 77 9.65 -14.71 2.49
N ILE A 78 9.41 -13.84 1.51
CA ILE A 78 8.58 -12.64 1.68
C ILE A 78 7.13 -13.02 2.05
N ARG A 79 6.55 -14.03 1.39
CA ARG A 79 5.22 -14.55 1.73
C ARG A 79 5.18 -15.05 3.17
N PHE A 80 6.11 -15.91 3.56
CA PHE A 80 6.16 -16.49 4.91
C PHE A 80 6.28 -15.41 6.00
N VAL A 81 7.22 -14.49 5.86
CA VAL A 81 7.39 -13.36 6.80
C VAL A 81 6.16 -12.46 6.78
N GLY A 82 5.56 -12.23 5.60
CA GLY A 82 4.32 -11.47 5.44
C GLY A 82 3.15 -12.07 6.19
N VAL A 83 2.96 -13.40 6.14
CA VAL A 83 1.91 -14.10 6.90
C VAL A 83 2.06 -13.82 8.39
N LEU A 84 3.24 -14.05 8.96
CA LEU A 84 3.51 -13.83 10.38
C LEU A 84 3.28 -12.37 10.78
N PHE A 85 3.77 -11.44 9.96
CA PHE A 85 3.60 -10.01 10.19
C PHE A 85 2.13 -9.59 10.16
N LEU A 86 1.36 -10.00 9.16
CA LEU A 86 -0.05 -9.63 9.02
C LEU A 86 -0.93 -10.24 10.11
N LEU A 87 -0.64 -11.48 10.54
CA LEU A 87 -1.31 -12.08 11.70
C LEU A 87 -1.06 -11.24 12.95
N TYR A 88 0.19 -10.85 13.20
CA TYR A 88 0.57 -10.02 14.34
C TYR A 88 -0.10 -8.63 14.32
N ILE A 89 -0.11 -7.95 13.17
CA ILE A 89 -0.75 -6.63 13.06
C ILE A 89 -2.28 -6.76 13.14
N GLY A 90 -2.86 -7.80 12.54
CA GLY A 90 -4.30 -8.06 12.64
C GLY A 90 -4.74 -8.29 14.10
N ILE A 91 -3.96 -9.05 14.88
CA ILE A 91 -4.22 -9.23 16.32
C ILE A 91 -4.12 -7.90 17.08
N GLN A 92 -3.11 -7.06 16.78
CA GLN A 92 -3.00 -5.73 17.37
C GLN A 92 -4.23 -4.87 17.05
N ASN A 93 -4.64 -4.80 15.78
CA ASN A 93 -5.76 -3.99 15.33
C ASN A 93 -7.10 -4.49 15.88
N TRP A 94 -7.26 -5.80 16.08
CA TRP A 94 -8.46 -6.39 16.69
C TRP A 94 -8.61 -6.03 18.17
N ARG A 95 -7.48 -5.99 18.89
CA ARG A 95 -7.42 -5.65 20.33
C ARG A 95 -7.51 -4.15 20.57
N GLU A 96 -7.25 -3.33 19.56
CA GLU A 96 -7.34 -1.87 19.69
C GLU A 96 -8.79 -1.39 19.72
N ASN A 97 -9.11 -0.59 20.74
CA ASN A 97 -10.43 -0.04 20.96
C ASN A 97 -10.40 1.48 20.69
N PHE A 98 -10.55 1.87 19.42
CA PHE A 98 -10.44 3.29 19.02
C PHE A 98 -11.56 4.19 19.57
N GLY A 99 -12.64 3.59 20.10
CA GLY A 99 -13.77 4.32 20.69
C GLY A 99 -13.57 4.78 22.14
N GLN A 100 -12.51 4.34 22.84
CA GLN A 100 -12.24 4.77 24.22
C GLN A 100 -11.24 5.94 24.22
N ALA A 101 -11.74 7.15 24.46
CA ALA A 101 -11.00 8.41 24.41
C ALA A 101 -9.89 8.57 25.50
N HIS A 102 -9.70 7.59 26.39
CA HIS A 102 -8.84 7.71 27.57
C HIS A 102 -7.68 6.72 27.68
N VAL A 103 -7.37 5.96 26.63
CA VAL A 103 -6.06 5.32 26.58
C VAL A 103 -5.09 6.37 26.04
N GLU A 104 -4.13 6.78 26.88
CA GLU A 104 -2.97 7.59 26.51
C GLU A 104 -2.65 7.41 25.05
N LYS A 105 -2.68 8.50 24.27
CA LYS A 105 -2.46 8.46 22.83
C LYS A 105 -1.09 7.82 22.59
N ARG A 106 -1.07 6.49 22.40
CA ARG A 106 0.06 5.70 21.92
C ARG A 106 0.27 6.13 20.47
N HIS A 107 0.80 7.33 20.30
CA HIS A 107 1.38 7.75 19.06
C HIS A 107 2.59 6.86 18.88
N TYR A 108 2.52 5.94 17.93
CA TYR A 108 3.73 5.25 17.49
C TYR A 108 4.81 6.29 17.21
N SER A 109 6.05 6.01 17.60
CA SER A 109 7.17 6.84 17.19
C SER A 109 7.22 6.92 15.66
N ILE A 110 7.75 8.01 15.11
CA ILE A 110 7.87 8.19 13.66
C ILE A 110 8.57 6.98 13.02
N LYS A 111 9.64 6.48 13.67
CA LYS A 111 10.36 5.26 13.24
C LYS A 111 9.43 4.05 13.12
N LYS A 112 8.57 3.80 14.11
CA LYS A 112 7.63 2.67 14.07
C LYS A 112 6.58 2.83 12.97
N ARG A 113 6.10 4.05 12.71
CA ARG A 113 5.16 4.34 11.59
C ARG A 113 5.78 4.02 10.24
N ILE A 114 7.00 4.50 10.01
CA ILE A 114 7.75 4.26 8.77
C ILE A 114 7.98 2.75 8.60
N PHE A 115 8.49 2.08 9.64
CA PHE A 115 8.77 0.65 9.59
C PHE A 115 7.51 -0.18 9.27
N MET A 116 6.39 0.08 9.96
CA MET A 116 5.15 -0.65 9.72
C MET A 116 4.61 -0.40 8.32
N THR A 117 4.65 0.85 7.84
CA THR A 117 4.17 1.21 6.49
C THR A 117 5.02 0.56 5.40
N ALA A 118 6.34 0.65 5.52
CA ALA A 118 7.27 0.03 4.58
C ALA A 118 7.12 -1.50 4.59
N SER A 119 6.94 -2.10 5.77
CA SER A 119 6.68 -3.55 5.90
C SER A 119 5.39 -3.95 5.18
N MET A 120 4.31 -3.18 5.29
CA MET A 120 3.06 -3.45 4.58
C MET A 120 3.22 -3.45 3.06
N SER A 121 4.13 -2.62 2.53
CA SER A 121 4.43 -2.55 1.10
C SER A 121 5.33 -3.70 0.64
N ILE A 122 6.44 -3.92 1.34
CA ILE A 122 7.45 -4.94 0.96
C ILE A 122 6.92 -6.36 1.18
N LEU A 123 6.16 -6.59 2.25
CA LEU A 123 5.57 -7.90 2.57
C LEU A 123 4.26 -8.16 1.81
N ASN A 124 3.99 -7.39 0.74
CA ASN A 124 2.91 -7.64 -0.19
C ASN A 124 3.47 -8.16 -1.53
N PRO A 125 3.82 -9.45 -1.63
CA PRO A 125 4.39 -10.00 -2.86
C PRO A 125 3.42 -9.91 -4.03
N HIS A 126 2.11 -9.84 -3.78
CA HIS A 126 1.11 -9.65 -4.82
C HIS A 126 1.19 -8.26 -5.46
N ALA A 127 1.21 -7.21 -4.64
CA ALA A 127 1.36 -5.84 -5.16
C ALA A 127 2.68 -5.65 -5.91
N ILE A 128 3.76 -6.28 -5.44
CA ILE A 128 5.05 -6.27 -6.13
C ILE A 128 4.92 -6.89 -7.52
N VAL A 129 4.36 -8.11 -7.59
CA VAL A 129 4.18 -8.86 -8.84
C VAL A 129 3.26 -8.12 -9.82
N ASP A 130 2.13 -7.59 -9.35
CA ASP A 130 1.16 -6.89 -10.21
C ASP A 130 1.74 -5.61 -10.80
N THR A 131 2.40 -4.79 -9.98
CA THR A 131 3.04 -3.55 -10.46
C THR A 131 4.16 -3.89 -11.43
N MET A 132 4.96 -4.90 -11.15
CA MET A 132 6.01 -5.38 -12.05
C MET A 132 5.48 -5.88 -13.38
N ALA A 133 4.39 -6.66 -13.37
CA ALA A 133 3.80 -7.24 -14.56
C ALA A 133 3.06 -6.19 -15.41
N ILE A 134 2.19 -5.39 -14.79
CA ILE A 134 1.31 -4.46 -15.51
C ILE A 134 2.06 -3.18 -15.87
N ILE A 135 2.69 -2.49 -14.92
CA ILE A 135 3.40 -1.22 -15.21
C ILE A 135 4.65 -1.49 -16.05
N GLY A 136 5.40 -2.56 -15.75
CA GLY A 136 6.65 -2.87 -16.43
C GLY A 136 6.45 -3.27 -17.89
N ALA A 137 5.49 -4.17 -18.16
CA ALA A 137 5.19 -4.58 -19.53
C ALA A 137 4.68 -3.40 -20.38
N ASN A 138 3.79 -2.57 -19.82
CA ASN A 138 3.24 -1.41 -20.54
C ASN A 138 4.28 -0.30 -20.75
N TYR A 139 5.20 -0.09 -19.80
CA TYR A 139 6.30 0.87 -19.95
C TYR A 139 7.20 0.54 -21.15
N LEU A 140 7.49 -0.74 -21.39
CA LEU A 140 8.29 -1.17 -22.52
C LEU A 140 7.53 -1.09 -23.85
N ALA A 141 6.22 -1.33 -23.82
CA ALA A 141 5.34 -1.31 -24.99
C ALA A 141 5.08 0.10 -25.56
N ILE A 142 5.22 1.16 -24.75
CA ILE A 142 5.01 2.55 -25.20
C ILE A 142 6.27 3.18 -25.82
N PRO A 143 6.11 4.13 -26.77
CA PRO A 143 7.22 4.88 -27.36
C PRO A 143 8.07 5.60 -26.30
N SER A 144 9.38 5.69 -26.52
CA SER A 144 10.34 6.26 -25.58
C SER A 144 9.98 7.68 -25.11
N VAL A 145 9.43 8.51 -26.01
CA VAL A 145 8.98 9.87 -25.73
C VAL A 145 7.85 9.91 -24.68
N GLY A 146 6.97 8.90 -24.67
CA GLY A 146 5.82 8.79 -23.77
C GLY A 146 6.15 8.24 -22.37
N ARG A 147 7.26 7.52 -22.23
CA ARG A 147 7.66 6.79 -21.01
C ARG A 147 7.73 7.67 -19.76
N LYS A 148 8.26 8.89 -19.88
CA LYS A 148 8.36 9.83 -18.75
C LYS A 148 6.97 10.27 -18.25
N TYR A 149 6.03 10.48 -19.15
CA TYR A 149 4.66 10.89 -18.81
C TYR A 149 3.87 9.74 -18.19
N PHE A 150 4.09 8.52 -18.67
CA PHE A 150 3.51 7.31 -18.09
C PHE A 150 3.97 7.10 -16.63
N ILE A 151 5.27 7.17 -16.36
CA ILE A 151 5.81 7.03 -15.00
C ILE A 151 5.34 8.17 -14.10
N PHE A 152 5.37 9.40 -14.61
CA PHE A 152 4.87 10.55 -13.88
C PHE A 152 3.39 10.37 -13.49
N ALA A 153 2.54 9.89 -14.40
CA ALA A 153 1.14 9.59 -14.12
C ALA A 153 0.99 8.53 -13.02
N CYS A 154 1.76 7.44 -13.09
CA CYS A 154 1.69 6.37 -12.09
C CYS A 154 2.08 6.86 -10.69
N VAL A 155 3.19 7.60 -10.61
CA VAL A 155 3.66 8.20 -9.34
C VAL A 155 2.65 9.22 -8.83
N PHE A 156 2.13 10.08 -9.70
CA PHE A 156 1.13 11.08 -9.32
C PHE A 156 -0.12 10.44 -8.72
N VAL A 157 -0.67 9.40 -9.36
CA VAL A 157 -1.82 8.64 -8.85
C VAL A 157 -1.53 8.04 -7.48
N SER A 158 -0.37 7.41 -7.30
CA SER A 158 0.02 6.81 -6.02
C SER A 158 0.04 7.83 -4.89
N TRP A 159 0.72 8.97 -5.10
CA TRP A 159 0.81 10.04 -4.11
C TRP A 159 -0.55 10.67 -3.80
N ALA A 160 -1.35 10.95 -4.83
CA ALA A 160 -2.70 11.48 -4.66
C ALA A 160 -3.59 10.50 -3.88
N TRP A 161 -3.51 9.21 -4.18
CA TRP A 161 -4.31 8.17 -3.54
C TRP A 161 -4.00 8.03 -2.05
N PHE A 162 -2.72 7.89 -1.67
CA PHE A 162 -2.35 7.75 -0.25
C PHE A 162 -2.62 9.02 0.56
N LEU A 163 -2.52 10.19 -0.06
CA LEU A 163 -2.95 11.46 0.54
C LEU A 163 -4.47 11.45 0.78
N CYS A 164 -5.25 11.08 -0.24
CA CYS A 164 -6.71 10.93 -0.13
C CYS A 164 -7.12 9.95 0.97
N LEU A 165 -6.49 8.77 1.05
CA LEU A 165 -6.76 7.79 2.11
C LEU A 165 -6.44 8.34 3.51
N SER A 166 -5.36 9.12 3.63
CA SER A 166 -4.99 9.73 4.92
C SER A 166 -6.01 10.77 5.37
N ILE A 167 -6.44 11.65 4.44
CA ILE A 167 -7.47 12.66 4.69
C ILE A 167 -8.81 11.99 4.99
N LEU A 168 -9.19 10.97 4.22
CA LEU A 168 -10.40 10.20 4.42
C LEU A 168 -10.39 9.54 5.80
N GLY A 169 -9.28 8.90 6.19
CA GLY A 169 -9.13 8.30 7.51
C GLY A 169 -9.36 9.31 8.63
N ILE A 170 -8.77 10.51 8.52
CA ILE A 170 -8.99 11.60 9.49
C ILE A 170 -10.45 12.05 9.49
N HIS A 171 -11.08 12.17 8.32
CA HIS A 171 -12.49 12.54 8.26
C HIS A 171 -13.38 11.49 8.94
N LEU A 172 -13.07 10.21 8.71
CA LEU A 172 -13.73 9.06 9.33
C LEU A 172 -13.54 9.01 10.86
N SER A 173 -12.48 9.63 11.40
CA SER A 173 -12.26 9.69 12.85
C SER A 173 -13.34 10.47 13.60
N LYS A 174 -14.19 11.23 12.90
CA LYS A 174 -15.32 11.98 13.50
C LYS A 174 -16.51 11.08 13.81
N PHE A 175 -16.60 9.91 13.17
CA PHE A 175 -17.75 9.01 13.31
C PHE A 175 -17.47 7.93 14.35
N LYS A 176 -18.20 7.96 15.47
CA LYS A 176 -18.05 6.99 16.58
C LYS A 176 -18.23 5.55 16.13
N LEU A 177 -19.14 5.30 15.17
CA LEU A 177 -19.35 3.97 14.62
C LEU A 177 -18.11 3.46 13.89
N VAL A 178 -17.46 4.32 13.09
CA VAL A 178 -16.24 3.94 12.37
C VAL A 178 -15.11 3.66 13.35
N LEU A 179 -14.91 4.51 14.37
CA LEU A 179 -13.92 4.24 15.43
C LEU A 179 -14.16 2.88 16.11
N LYS A 180 -15.42 2.51 16.38
CA LYS A 180 -15.73 1.23 17.02
C LYS A 180 -15.33 0.01 16.18
N TYR A 181 -15.38 0.11 14.85
CA TYR A 181 -15.19 -1.04 13.95
C TYR A 181 -13.93 -0.99 13.09
N GLN A 182 -13.25 0.16 12.96
CA GLN A 182 -12.10 0.33 12.08
C GLN A 182 -11.00 -0.70 12.35
N GLY A 183 -10.66 -0.92 13.64
CA GLY A 183 -9.70 -1.93 14.05
C GLY A 183 -10.06 -3.34 13.61
N LYS A 184 -11.34 -3.69 13.76
CA LYS A 184 -11.87 -5.01 13.40
C LYS A 184 -11.87 -5.21 11.89
N ILE A 185 -12.32 -4.21 11.13
CA ILE A 185 -12.30 -4.24 9.66
C ILE A 185 -10.86 -4.41 9.16
N SER A 186 -9.94 -3.62 9.72
CA SER A 186 -8.52 -3.68 9.38
C SER A 186 -7.90 -5.05 9.70
N ALA A 187 -8.22 -5.60 10.87
CA ALA A 187 -7.76 -6.93 11.28
C ALA A 187 -8.29 -8.03 10.36
N VAL A 188 -9.58 -8.00 10.00
CA VAL A 188 -10.17 -8.98 9.09
C VAL A 188 -9.49 -8.94 7.72
N ILE A 189 -9.26 -7.75 7.17
CA ILE A 189 -8.55 -7.61 5.88
C ILE A 189 -7.13 -8.16 5.98
N MET A 190 -6.39 -7.85 7.05
CA MET A 190 -5.03 -8.37 7.23
C MET A 190 -4.99 -9.89 7.37
N TRP A 191 -5.96 -10.49 8.08
CA TRP A 191 -6.06 -11.94 8.19
C TRP A 191 -6.47 -12.60 6.87
N LEU A 192 -7.38 -12.00 6.10
CA LEU A 192 -7.73 -12.49 4.76
C LEU A 192 -6.50 -12.44 3.84
N CYS A 193 -5.72 -11.35 3.85
CA CYS A 193 -4.46 -11.27 3.13
C CYS A 193 -3.45 -12.33 3.62
N ALA A 194 -3.32 -12.53 4.94
CA ALA A 194 -2.43 -13.54 5.51
C ALA A 194 -2.82 -14.96 5.10
N MET A 195 -4.11 -15.31 5.15
CA MET A 195 -4.60 -16.61 4.71
C MET A 195 -4.36 -16.83 3.21
N TYR A 196 -4.58 -15.80 2.40
CA TYR A 196 -4.28 -15.86 0.97
C TYR A 196 -2.79 -16.07 0.69
N LEU A 197 -1.89 -15.34 1.38
CA LEU A 197 -0.45 -15.55 1.28
C LEU A 197 -0.04 -16.96 1.75
N GLY A 198 -0.65 -17.47 2.82
CA GLY A 198 -0.42 -18.82 3.32
C GLY A 198 -0.85 -19.90 2.34
N TYR A 199 -2.01 -19.73 1.69
CA TYR A 199 -2.48 -20.63 0.63
C TYR A 199 -1.50 -20.69 -0.55
N GLN A 200 -0.94 -19.55 -0.97
CA GLN A 200 0.10 -19.50 -2.01
C GLN A 200 1.45 -20.11 -1.60
N LEU A 201 1.69 -20.33 -0.31
CA LEU A 201 2.94 -20.94 0.16
C LEU A 201 2.90 -22.48 0.01
N VAL A 202 1.70 -23.06 0.06
CA VAL A 202 1.48 -24.51 0.05
C VAL A 202 1.19 -25.07 -1.35
N ARG A 203 0.82 -24.19 -2.30
CA ARG A 203 0.55 -24.51 -3.70
C ARG A 203 1.74 -24.18 -4.60
#